data_AF-B6BCW6-F1
#
_entry.id   AF-B6BCW6-F1
#
_cell.length_a   1.000
_cell.length_b   1.000
_cell.length_c   1.000
_cell.angle_alpha   90.00
_cell.angle_beta   90.00
_cell.angle_gamma   90.00
#
_symmetry.space_group_name_H-M   'P 1'
#
loop_
_entity.id
_entity.type
_entity.pdbx_description
1 polymer ?
#
loop_
_entity_poly.entity_id
_entity_poly.type
_entity_poly.pdbx_seq_one_letter_code
_entity_poly.pdbx_strand_id
1 'polypeptide(L)'
;MPLEVQRGLVGELAFLRELVAVVGPTKAVEAWKGPDDSAKDFELPGMFFEVKARRSAAHPKIRISSEAQLMDIAGARLFLRVQDVNTSLEAEAEGDNLKDHVEKTAALFEDDVAALDVWEQRIAESPYADDAVEQERRWHLGNARLFEVLDGFPRIVPPLPAGTEELAYSIRLDACANFETATDLKTLLLEKK
;
A
#
# COMPACT_ATOMS: atom_id res chain seq x y z
N MET A 1 -4.79 -2.84 18.04
CA MET A 1 -4.72 -3.36 16.65
C MET A 1 -3.45 -4.21 16.44
N PRO A 2 -3.47 -5.36 15.72
CA PRO A 2 -2.27 -6.17 15.48
C PRO A 2 -1.14 -5.41 14.76
N LEU A 3 0.12 -5.70 15.09
CA LEU A 3 1.27 -4.95 14.54
C LEU A 3 1.39 -5.05 13.02
N GLU A 4 1.09 -6.19 12.41
CA GLU A 4 1.18 -6.31 10.95
C GLU A 4 0.06 -5.54 10.23
N VAL A 5 -1.12 -5.42 10.85
CA VAL A 5 -2.21 -4.57 10.34
C VAL A 5 -1.82 -3.09 10.39
N GLN A 6 -1.27 -2.64 11.53
CA GLN A 6 -0.72 -1.29 11.65
C GLN A 6 0.38 -1.02 10.61
N ARG A 7 1.27 -2.00 10.39
CA ARG A 7 2.36 -1.88 9.40
C ARG A 7 1.82 -1.71 7.99
N GLY A 8 0.83 -2.52 7.61
CA GLY A 8 0.14 -2.43 6.32
C GLY A 8 -0.42 -1.03 6.09
N LEU A 9 -1.23 -0.56 7.05
CA LEU A 9 -1.84 0.77 6.99
C LEU A 9 -0.79 1.89 6.89
N VAL A 10 0.31 1.84 7.66
CA VAL A 10 1.41 2.82 7.52
C VAL A 10 2.00 2.82 6.11
N GLY A 11 2.14 1.64 5.50
CA GLY A 11 2.62 1.51 4.12
C GLY A 11 1.65 2.10 3.10
N GLU A 12 0.35 1.83 3.23
CA GLU A 12 -0.69 2.40 2.37
C GLU A 12 -0.76 3.92 2.51
N LEU A 13 -0.78 4.45 3.74
CA LEU A 13 -0.79 5.88 4.00
C LEU A 13 0.44 6.57 3.41
N ALA A 14 1.62 5.94 3.49
CA ALA A 14 2.82 6.47 2.85
C ALA A 14 2.67 6.58 1.33
N PHE A 15 2.15 5.54 0.68
CA PHE A 15 1.90 5.57 -0.76
C PHE A 15 0.79 6.56 -1.15
N LEU A 16 -0.26 6.71 -0.33
CA LEU A 16 -1.30 7.71 -0.54
C LEU A 16 -0.72 9.13 -0.52
N ARG A 17 0.14 9.46 0.45
CA ARG A 17 0.82 10.77 0.49
C ARG A 17 1.71 11.01 -0.73
N GLU A 18 2.43 9.99 -1.19
CA GLU A 18 3.20 10.05 -2.45
C GLU A 18 2.28 10.34 -3.65
N LEU A 19 1.13 9.66 -3.71
CA LEU A 19 0.17 9.78 -4.79
C LEU A 19 -0.48 11.18 -4.82
N VAL A 20 -0.85 11.73 -3.66
CA VAL A 20 -1.37 13.11 -3.54
C VAL A 20 -0.42 14.12 -4.18
N ALA A 21 0.90 13.98 -3.94
CA ALA A 21 1.90 14.88 -4.49
C ALA A 21 2.00 14.82 -6.03
N VAL A 22 1.52 13.74 -6.66
CA VAL A 22 1.59 13.54 -8.12
C VAL A 22 0.28 13.87 -8.81
N VAL A 23 -0.86 13.39 -8.29
CA VAL A 23 -2.16 13.50 -8.96
C VAL A 23 -3.15 14.44 -8.27
N GLY A 24 -2.79 14.98 -7.11
CA GLY A 24 -3.62 15.84 -6.28
C GLY A 24 -4.49 15.07 -5.27
N PRO A 25 -5.05 15.77 -4.27
CA PRO A 25 -5.78 15.17 -3.15
C PRO A 25 -6.98 14.34 -3.58
N THR A 26 -7.89 14.93 -4.36
CA THR A 26 -9.14 14.28 -4.80
C THR A 26 -8.89 12.96 -5.52
N LYS A 27 -8.00 12.96 -6.53
CA LYS A 27 -7.72 11.75 -7.32
C LYS A 27 -7.00 10.68 -6.50
N ALA A 28 -6.14 11.08 -5.58
CA ALA A 28 -5.37 10.13 -4.77
C ALA A 28 -6.27 9.41 -3.76
N VAL A 29 -7.16 10.14 -3.08
CA VAL A 29 -8.08 9.53 -2.10
C VAL A 29 -9.16 8.68 -2.77
N GLU A 30 -9.66 9.09 -3.93
CA GLU A 30 -10.61 8.28 -4.73
C GLU A 30 -9.99 6.96 -5.19
N ALA A 31 -8.69 6.97 -5.50
CA ALA A 31 -7.94 5.81 -5.93
C ALA A 31 -7.64 4.82 -4.80
N TRP A 32 -7.63 5.24 -3.53
CA TRP A 32 -7.37 4.34 -2.41
C TRP A 32 -8.59 3.45 -2.12
N LYS A 33 -8.44 2.15 -2.41
CA LYS A 33 -9.46 1.09 -2.30
C LYS A 33 -9.15 0.03 -1.26
N GLY A 34 -7.97 0.08 -0.63
CA GLY A 34 -7.58 -0.84 0.45
C GLY A 34 -8.66 -0.98 1.55
N PRO A 35 -9.28 0.11 2.04
CA PRO A 35 -10.37 0.03 3.01
C PRO A 35 -11.68 -0.64 2.51
N ASP A 36 -11.90 -0.72 1.19
CA ASP A 36 -13.12 -1.26 0.58
C ASP A 36 -13.10 -2.80 0.46
N ASP A 37 -12.12 -3.49 1.06
CA ASP A 37 -11.84 -4.93 0.81
C ASP A 37 -11.62 -5.23 -0.68
N SER A 38 -11.16 -4.22 -1.45
CA SER A 38 -10.77 -4.45 -2.84
C SER A 38 -9.59 -5.40 -2.88
N ALA A 39 -9.51 -6.18 -3.96
CA ALA A 39 -8.37 -7.04 -4.19
C ALA A 39 -7.05 -6.26 -4.30
N LYS A 40 -7.09 -4.95 -4.63
CA LYS A 40 -5.92 -4.11 -4.81
C LYS A 40 -6.08 -2.81 -4.03
N ASP A 41 -4.98 -2.34 -3.45
CA ASP A 41 -5.02 -1.19 -2.54
C ASP A 41 -5.29 0.13 -3.26
N PHE A 42 -4.81 0.30 -4.51
CA PHE A 42 -5.03 1.52 -5.28
C PHE A 42 -5.42 1.27 -6.73
N GLU A 43 -6.40 2.02 -7.21
CA GLU A 43 -6.98 1.92 -8.54
C GLU A 43 -6.99 3.28 -9.25
N LEU A 44 -6.19 3.41 -10.30
CA LEU A 44 -6.09 4.59 -11.16
C LEU A 44 -6.48 4.21 -12.60
N PRO A 45 -6.83 5.17 -13.46
CA PRO A 45 -7.15 4.89 -14.86
C PRO A 45 -6.03 4.10 -15.58
N GLY A 46 -6.27 2.81 -15.81
CA GLY A 46 -5.36 1.88 -16.49
C GLY A 46 -4.09 1.53 -15.71
N MET A 47 -4.03 1.79 -14.40
CA MET A 47 -2.94 1.40 -13.51
C MET A 47 -3.47 1.00 -12.14
N PHE A 48 -2.98 -0.09 -11.60
CA PHE A 48 -3.36 -0.60 -10.30
C PHE A 48 -2.13 -0.87 -9.45
N PHE A 49 -2.23 -0.67 -8.14
CA PHE A 49 -1.14 -0.87 -7.21
C PHE A 49 -1.59 -1.73 -6.03
N GLU A 50 -0.78 -2.73 -5.72
CA GLU A 50 -0.85 -3.52 -4.50
C GLU A 50 0.31 -3.08 -3.58
N VAL A 51 0.02 -2.62 -2.37
CA VAL A 51 0.99 -2.13 -1.39
C VAL A 51 1.27 -3.21 -0.36
N LYS A 52 2.55 -3.59 -0.22
CA LYS A 52 3.00 -4.52 0.82
C LYS A 52 4.02 -3.86 1.73
N ALA A 53 3.67 -3.73 3.00
CA ALA A 53 4.59 -3.28 4.03
C ALA A 53 5.33 -4.46 4.68
N ARG A 54 6.64 -4.31 4.94
CA ARG A 54 7.45 -5.35 5.59
C ARG A 54 8.49 -4.78 6.54
N ARG A 55 8.96 -5.61 7.47
CA ARG A 55 10.15 -5.31 8.29
C ARG A 55 11.41 -5.44 7.43
N SER A 56 12.30 -4.44 7.44
CA SER A 56 13.54 -4.48 6.66
C SER A 56 14.41 -5.68 7.02
N ALA A 57 14.55 -5.96 8.32
CA ALA A 57 15.39 -7.02 8.87
C ALA A 57 14.83 -8.44 8.67
N ALA A 58 13.60 -8.59 8.16
CA ALA A 58 13.05 -9.90 7.84
C ALA A 58 13.74 -10.49 6.60
N HIS A 59 13.58 -11.80 6.39
CA HIS A 59 13.88 -12.39 5.08
C HIS A 59 13.16 -11.60 3.98
N PRO A 60 13.80 -11.37 2.82
CA PRO A 60 13.26 -10.53 1.75
C PRO A 60 12.13 -11.27 1.03
N LYS A 61 10.98 -11.38 1.68
CA LYS A 61 9.75 -11.94 1.13
C LYS A 61 8.57 -11.04 1.46
N ILE A 62 7.52 -11.16 0.67
CA ILE A 62 6.22 -10.54 0.90
C ILE A 62 5.14 -11.60 0.92
N ARG A 63 4.08 -11.34 1.67
CA ARG A 63 2.91 -12.21 1.77
C ARG A 63 1.82 -11.70 0.83
N ILE A 64 1.28 -12.56 -0.01
CA ILE A 64 0.14 -12.29 -0.89
C ILE A 64 -1.07 -13.03 -0.31
N SER A 65 -2.02 -12.30 0.26
CA SER A 65 -3.15 -12.87 1.02
C SER A 65 -4.21 -13.52 0.13
N SER A 66 -4.28 -13.12 -1.14
CA SER A 66 -5.10 -13.77 -2.16
C SER A 66 -4.45 -13.66 -3.54
N GLU A 67 -4.64 -14.66 -4.39
CA GLU A 67 -4.34 -14.62 -5.81
C GLU A 67 -4.96 -13.42 -6.53
N ALA A 68 -6.12 -12.92 -6.06
CA ALA A 68 -6.79 -11.78 -6.65
C ALA A 68 -5.95 -10.49 -6.59
N GLN A 69 -5.07 -10.37 -5.59
CA GLN A 69 -4.23 -9.19 -5.42
C GLN A 69 -3.28 -8.97 -6.59
N LEU A 70 -2.66 -10.06 -7.08
CA LEU A 70 -1.72 -9.99 -8.20
C LEU A 70 -2.31 -10.49 -9.53
N MET A 71 -3.63 -10.66 -9.61
CA MET A 71 -4.31 -11.05 -10.85
C MET A 71 -4.29 -9.91 -11.88
N ASP A 72 -4.06 -10.28 -13.15
CA ASP A 72 -4.08 -9.35 -14.29
C ASP A 72 -5.42 -8.65 -14.46
N ILE A 73 -5.36 -7.42 -14.95
CA ILE A 73 -6.51 -6.62 -15.33
C ILE A 73 -6.37 -6.27 -16.80
N ALA A 74 -7.35 -6.71 -17.61
CA ALA A 74 -7.31 -6.53 -19.05
C ALA A 74 -7.17 -5.04 -19.42
N GLY A 75 -6.13 -4.72 -20.20
CA GLY A 75 -5.87 -3.34 -20.65
C GLY A 75 -5.25 -2.41 -19.60
N ALA A 76 -4.86 -2.93 -18.43
CA ALA A 76 -4.24 -2.13 -17.37
C ALA A 76 -2.87 -2.69 -16.96
N ARG A 77 -2.05 -1.81 -16.38
CA ARG A 77 -0.78 -2.18 -15.75
C ARG A 77 -1.02 -2.45 -14.28
N LEU A 78 -0.32 -3.43 -13.72
CA LEU A 78 -0.37 -3.77 -12.31
C LEU A 78 1.02 -3.61 -11.71
N PHE A 79 1.09 -2.97 -10.55
CA PHE A 79 2.31 -2.77 -9.81
C PHE A 79 2.19 -3.33 -8.40
N LEU A 80 3.31 -3.82 -7.90
CA LEU A 80 3.51 -4.18 -6.51
C LEU A 80 4.45 -3.14 -5.89
N ARG A 81 3.94 -2.36 -4.93
CA ARG A 81 4.70 -1.39 -4.15
C ARG A 81 5.11 -2.04 -2.82
N VAL A 82 6.41 -2.26 -2.63
CA VAL A 82 6.95 -2.82 -1.37
C VAL A 82 7.56 -1.70 -0.55
N GLN A 83 7.00 -1.46 0.64
CA GLN A 83 7.49 -0.46 1.59
C GLN A 83 8.15 -1.16 2.77
N ASP A 84 9.42 -0.84 3.03
CA ASP A 84 10.02 -1.17 4.31
C ASP A 84 9.43 -0.26 5.39
N VAL A 85 8.89 -0.86 6.43
CA VAL A 85 8.29 -0.19 7.58
C VAL A 85 8.83 -0.89 8.82
N ASN A 86 9.56 -0.17 9.66
CA ASN A 86 10.13 -0.68 10.92
C ASN A 86 9.41 -0.06 12.12
N THR A 87 9.56 -0.63 13.31
CA THR A 87 8.95 -0.09 14.54
C THR A 87 9.88 -0.21 15.72
N SER A 88 9.82 0.78 16.62
CA SER A 88 10.51 0.81 17.91
C SER A 88 9.52 1.16 19.04
N LEU A 89 9.92 0.89 20.27
CA LEU A 89 9.20 1.25 21.50
C LEU A 89 10.08 2.19 22.32
N GLU A 90 9.98 3.48 22.03
CA GLU A 90 10.81 4.50 22.66
C GLU A 90 9.97 5.77 22.77
N ALA A 91 9.48 6.08 23.97
CA ALA A 91 8.58 7.21 24.20
C ALA A 91 9.23 8.58 23.84
N GLU A 92 10.56 8.66 23.93
CA GLU A 92 11.35 9.85 23.57
C GLU A 92 12.02 9.74 22.19
N ALA A 93 11.77 8.67 21.43
CA ALA A 93 12.34 8.56 20.08
C ALA A 93 11.67 9.52 19.10
N GLU A 94 12.49 10.12 18.25
CA GLU A 94 12.03 10.76 17.01
C GLU A 94 11.23 9.75 16.17
N GLY A 95 10.19 10.25 15.50
CA GLY A 95 9.33 9.46 14.62
C GLY A 95 7.86 9.61 14.97
N ASP A 96 7.03 8.94 14.18
CA ASP A 96 5.58 9.05 14.23
C ASP A 96 4.94 7.76 14.76
N ASN A 97 3.99 7.87 15.67
CA ASN A 97 3.07 6.78 15.96
C ASN A 97 2.01 6.67 14.83
N LEU A 98 1.11 5.69 14.93
CA LEU A 98 0.11 5.48 13.87
C LEU A 98 -0.87 6.66 13.72
N LYS A 99 -1.28 7.27 14.84
CA LYS A 99 -2.14 8.45 14.84
C LYS A 99 -1.47 9.60 14.11
N ASP A 100 -0.20 9.85 14.39
CA ASP A 100 0.58 10.89 13.71
C ASP A 100 0.63 10.65 12.19
N HIS A 101 0.78 9.40 11.73
CA HIS A 101 0.72 9.05 10.29
C HIS A 101 -0.65 9.34 9.68
N VAL A 102 -1.73 9.07 10.41
CA VAL A 102 -3.11 9.35 9.97
C VAL A 102 -3.34 10.86 9.89
N GLU A 103 -3.00 11.61 10.93
CA GLU A 103 -3.16 13.07 10.99
C GLU A 103 -2.34 13.78 9.91
N LYS A 104 -1.07 13.38 9.70
CA LYS A 104 -0.24 13.90 8.60
C LYS A 104 -0.83 13.63 7.23
N THR A 105 -1.59 12.55 7.07
CA THR A 105 -2.25 12.22 5.80
C THR A 105 -3.54 13.01 5.65
N ALA A 106 -4.33 13.14 6.73
CA ALA A 106 -5.55 13.94 6.78
C ALA A 106 -5.29 15.41 6.39
N ALA A 107 -4.18 15.98 6.88
CA ALA A 107 -3.76 17.35 6.59
C ALA A 107 -3.60 17.65 5.08
N LEU A 108 -3.42 16.63 4.23
CA LEU A 108 -3.31 16.79 2.78
C LEU A 108 -4.67 17.07 2.10
N PHE A 109 -5.78 16.86 2.80
CA PHE A 109 -7.14 16.98 2.27
C PHE A 109 -7.90 18.17 2.86
N GLU A 110 -7.39 18.85 3.88
CA GLU A 110 -8.10 19.91 4.62
C GLU A 110 -8.58 21.08 3.74
N ASP A 111 -7.84 21.41 2.69
CA ASP A 111 -8.18 22.50 1.76
C ASP A 111 -9.19 22.09 0.66
N ASP A 112 -9.56 20.80 0.58
CA ASP A 112 -10.51 20.25 -0.39
C ASP A 112 -11.61 19.46 0.33
N VAL A 113 -12.74 20.11 0.59
CA VAL A 113 -13.89 19.53 1.31
C VAL A 113 -14.34 18.20 0.72
N ALA A 114 -14.36 18.06 -0.61
CA ALA A 114 -14.80 16.82 -1.25
C ALA A 114 -13.80 15.68 -1.04
N ALA A 115 -12.51 15.98 -1.11
CA ALA A 115 -11.46 14.99 -0.81
C ALA A 115 -11.44 14.62 0.68
N LEU A 116 -11.68 15.59 1.57
CA LEU A 116 -11.75 15.37 3.01
C LEU A 116 -12.91 14.43 3.38
N ASP A 117 -14.10 14.66 2.82
CA ASP A 117 -15.27 13.79 3.04
C ASP A 117 -14.97 12.33 2.63
N VAL A 118 -14.31 12.13 1.48
CA VAL A 118 -13.92 10.78 1.02
C VAL A 118 -12.85 10.17 1.92
N TRP A 119 -11.87 10.96 2.37
CA TRP A 119 -10.84 10.51 3.30
C TRP A 119 -11.45 10.04 4.63
N GLU A 120 -12.36 10.81 5.20
CA GLU A 120 -13.04 10.47 6.47
C GLU A 120 -13.82 9.17 6.36
N GLN A 121 -14.49 8.92 5.23
CA GLN A 121 -15.15 7.64 4.95
C GLN A 121 -14.13 6.50 4.87
N ARG A 122 -13.07 6.66 4.08
CA ARG A 122 -12.05 5.62 3.86
C ARG A 122 -11.30 5.25 5.13
N ILE A 123 -10.91 6.24 5.93
CA ILE A 123 -10.18 5.96 7.17
C ILE A 123 -11.10 5.26 8.20
N ALA A 124 -12.40 5.59 8.22
CA ALA A 124 -13.38 4.94 9.08
C ALA A 124 -13.68 3.48 8.67
N GLU A 125 -13.59 3.17 7.37
CA GLU A 125 -13.71 1.81 6.82
C GLU A 125 -12.41 1.00 6.99
N SER A 126 -11.28 1.67 7.19
CA SER A 126 -10.00 1.03 7.41
C SER A 126 -9.92 0.35 8.78
N PRO A 127 -8.91 -0.49 9.03
CA PRO A 127 -8.68 -1.06 10.36
C PRO A 127 -8.34 -0.04 11.45
N TYR A 128 -8.08 1.23 11.11
CA TYR A 128 -7.66 2.26 12.05
C TYR A 128 -8.65 2.45 13.20
N ALA A 129 -8.13 2.46 14.42
CA ALA A 129 -8.88 2.80 15.62
C ALA A 129 -7.99 3.61 16.56
N ASP A 130 -8.35 4.87 16.81
CA ASP A 130 -7.56 5.85 17.56
C ASP A 130 -7.26 5.38 19.00
N ASP A 131 -8.26 4.77 19.65
CA ASP A 131 -8.17 4.20 21.00
C ASP A 131 -7.27 2.95 21.07
N ALA A 132 -6.98 2.33 19.93
CA ALA A 132 -6.13 1.16 19.81
C ALA A 132 -4.68 1.48 19.41
N VAL A 133 -4.32 2.77 19.29
CA VAL A 133 -2.97 3.26 18.99
C VAL A 133 -2.10 3.22 20.24
N GLU A 134 -0.97 2.51 20.16
CA GLU A 134 0.06 2.50 21.20
C GLU A 134 0.91 3.76 21.09
N GLN A 135 0.76 4.68 22.04
CA GLN A 135 1.32 6.04 21.99
C GLN A 135 2.86 6.06 22.01
N GLU A 136 3.50 5.06 22.60
CA GLU A 136 4.97 4.93 22.69
C GLU A 136 5.58 4.25 21.47
N ARG A 137 4.75 3.67 20.59
CA ARG A 137 5.21 2.99 19.39
C ARG A 137 5.54 3.99 18.30
N ARG A 138 6.69 3.84 17.66
CA ARG A 138 7.07 4.59 16.46
C ARG A 138 7.11 3.70 15.24
N TRP A 139 6.71 4.26 14.11
CA TRP A 139 6.68 3.63 12.80
C TRP A 139 7.59 4.39 11.84
N HIS A 140 8.62 3.70 11.36
CA HIS A 140 9.70 4.28 10.57
C HIS A 140 9.61 3.78 9.12
N LEU A 141 9.42 4.70 8.19
CA LEU A 141 9.44 4.40 6.76
C LEU A 141 10.88 4.26 6.27
N GLY A 142 11.17 3.13 5.63
CA GLY A 142 12.45 2.82 5.00
C GLY A 142 12.37 2.86 3.47
N ASN A 143 13.14 1.98 2.83
CA ASN A 143 13.21 1.91 1.37
C ASN A 143 11.86 1.53 0.73
N ALA A 144 11.59 2.17 -0.39
CA ALA A 144 10.44 2.02 -1.25
C ALA A 144 10.86 1.38 -2.56
N ARG A 145 10.23 0.26 -2.93
CA ARG A 145 10.48 -0.39 -4.23
C ARG A 145 9.18 -0.61 -4.96
N LEU A 146 9.22 -0.48 -6.27
CA LEU A 146 8.08 -0.65 -7.15
C LEU A 146 8.43 -1.71 -8.18
N PHE A 147 7.54 -2.67 -8.37
CA PHE A 147 7.71 -3.75 -9.33
C PHE A 147 6.53 -3.77 -10.28
N GLU A 148 6.76 -3.86 -11.59
CA GLU A 148 5.68 -4.08 -12.54
C GLU A 148 5.37 -5.57 -12.63
N VAL A 149 4.11 -5.93 -12.39
CA VAL A 149 3.65 -7.31 -12.43
C VAL A 149 3.33 -7.66 -13.87
N LEU A 150 4.29 -8.34 -14.51
CA LEU A 150 4.23 -8.77 -15.91
C LEU A 150 4.27 -10.30 -16.01
N ASP A 151 4.23 -10.80 -17.25
CA ASP A 151 4.50 -12.21 -17.51
C ASP A 151 5.88 -12.61 -16.97
N GLY A 152 5.94 -13.80 -16.35
CA GLY A 152 7.11 -14.28 -15.61
C GLY A 152 7.28 -13.74 -14.19
N PHE A 153 6.47 -12.79 -13.72
CA PHE A 153 6.48 -12.37 -12.32
C PHE A 153 6.11 -13.56 -11.42
N PRO A 154 6.79 -13.79 -10.27
CA PRO A 154 6.59 -14.98 -9.42
C PRO A 154 5.28 -14.97 -8.63
N ARG A 155 4.13 -14.95 -9.31
CA ARG A 155 2.76 -14.98 -8.77
C ARG A 155 2.03 -16.26 -9.14
N ILE A 156 0.95 -16.54 -8.42
CA ILE A 156 -0.02 -17.58 -8.82
C ILE A 156 -1.16 -16.88 -9.57
N VAL A 157 -1.46 -17.37 -10.78
CA VAL A 157 -2.50 -16.81 -11.66
C VAL A 157 -3.65 -17.82 -11.78
N PRO A 158 -4.92 -17.40 -11.65
CA PRO A 158 -6.08 -18.26 -11.90
C PRO A 158 -6.13 -18.84 -13.33
N PRO A 159 -6.90 -19.92 -13.59
CA PRO A 159 -7.81 -20.59 -12.67
C PRO A 159 -7.11 -21.52 -11.67
N LEU A 160 -7.58 -21.51 -10.43
CA LEU A 160 -7.14 -22.44 -9.38
C LEU A 160 -7.84 -23.80 -9.52
N PRO A 161 -7.26 -24.89 -9.01
CA PRO A 161 -7.91 -26.20 -8.98
C PRO A 161 -9.28 -26.14 -8.28
N ALA A 162 -10.25 -26.90 -8.80
CA ALA A 162 -11.59 -26.97 -8.21
C ALA A 162 -11.54 -27.38 -6.72
N GLY A 163 -12.28 -26.66 -5.87
CA GLY A 163 -12.28 -26.86 -4.42
C GLY A 163 -11.17 -26.11 -3.67
N THR A 164 -10.41 -25.23 -4.34
CA THR A 164 -9.44 -24.34 -3.68
C THR A 164 -10.13 -23.09 -3.16
N GLU A 165 -9.93 -22.79 -1.88
CA GLU A 165 -10.42 -21.57 -1.21
C GLU A 165 -9.27 -20.94 -0.40
N GLU A 166 -9.35 -19.63 -0.14
CA GLU A 166 -8.41 -18.88 0.71
C GLU A 166 -6.90 -19.06 0.36
N LEU A 167 -6.57 -19.09 -0.94
CA LEU A 167 -5.18 -19.27 -1.37
C LEU A 167 -4.32 -18.09 -0.94
N ALA A 168 -3.24 -18.41 -0.23
CA ALA A 168 -2.40 -17.39 0.33
C ALA A 168 -0.94 -17.88 0.34
N TYR A 169 -0.04 -17.11 -0.29
CA TYR A 169 1.34 -17.53 -0.55
C TYR A 169 2.35 -16.41 -0.25
N SER A 170 3.65 -16.71 -0.37
CA SER A 170 4.72 -15.73 -0.20
C SER A 170 5.64 -15.73 -1.41
N ILE A 171 6.09 -14.54 -1.79
CA ILE A 171 7.02 -14.31 -2.89
C ILE A 171 8.34 -13.83 -2.30
N ARG A 172 9.47 -14.40 -2.73
CA ARG A 172 10.78 -13.85 -2.38
C ARG A 172 11.11 -12.66 -3.29
N LEU A 173 11.56 -11.56 -2.71
CA LEU A 173 11.81 -10.29 -3.41
C LEU A 173 13.04 -10.35 -4.33
N ASP A 174 14.01 -11.23 -4.05
CA ASP A 174 15.12 -11.49 -4.96
C ASP A 174 14.64 -12.07 -6.29
N ALA A 175 13.57 -12.86 -6.28
CA ALA A 175 12.93 -13.36 -7.51
C ALA A 175 12.16 -12.29 -8.29
N CYS A 176 11.91 -11.11 -7.69
CA CYS A 176 11.24 -9.99 -8.34
C CYS A 176 12.21 -8.99 -8.97
N ALA A 177 13.53 -9.15 -8.81
CA ALA A 177 14.52 -8.12 -9.17
C ALA A 177 14.43 -7.65 -10.64
N ASN A 178 14.14 -8.56 -11.58
CA ASN A 178 14.01 -8.24 -13.00
C ASN A 178 12.75 -7.43 -13.35
N PHE A 179 11.83 -7.28 -12.40
CA PHE A 179 10.57 -6.57 -12.55
C PHE A 179 10.57 -5.23 -11.81
N GLU A 180 11.65 -4.90 -11.11
CA GLU A 180 11.79 -3.63 -10.39
C GLU A 180 11.89 -2.47 -11.38
N THR A 181 11.06 -1.45 -11.20
CA THR A 181 11.11 -0.25 -12.02
C THR A 181 11.98 0.81 -11.35
N ALA A 182 12.87 1.41 -12.13
CA ALA A 182 13.64 2.60 -11.73
C ALA A 182 12.87 3.90 -12.00
N THR A 183 11.73 3.83 -12.69
CA THR A 183 10.89 4.98 -13.03
C THR A 183 10.17 5.48 -11.78
N ASP A 184 10.33 6.76 -11.47
CA ASP A 184 9.61 7.38 -10.37
C ASP A 184 8.09 7.44 -10.65
N LEU A 185 7.29 7.51 -9.59
CA LEU A 185 5.82 7.48 -9.68
C LEU A 185 5.25 8.62 -10.54
N LYS A 186 5.89 9.79 -10.54
CA LYS A 186 5.46 10.94 -11.32
C LYS A 186 5.66 10.68 -12.81
N THR A 187 6.82 10.21 -13.20
CA THR A 187 7.11 9.82 -14.58
C THR A 187 6.15 8.72 -15.03
N LEU A 188 5.95 7.69 -14.20
CA LEU A 188 5.04 6.58 -14.50
C LEU A 188 3.60 7.04 -14.77
N LEU A 189 3.07 7.95 -13.95
CA LEU A 189 1.70 8.43 -14.05
C LEU A 189 1.52 9.51 -15.15
N LEU A 190 2.57 10.22 -15.55
CA LEU A 190 2.52 11.29 -16.55
C LEU A 190 2.85 10.83 -17.98
N GLU A 191 3.50 9.69 -18.18
CA GLU A 191 3.80 9.11 -19.51
C GLU A 191 2.53 8.75 -20.34
N LYS A 192 1.33 8.91 -19.77
CA LYS A 192 0.03 8.70 -20.44
C LYS A 192 -0.71 9.99 -20.81
N LYS A 193 0.00 11.06 -21.20
CA LYS A 193 -0.62 12.18 -21.93
C LYS A 193 -0.31 12.12 -23.43
#